data_AF-A0A968TI84-F1
#
_entry.id   AF-A0A968TI84-F1
#
_cell.length_a   1.000
_cell.length_b   1.000
_cell.length_c   1.000
_cell.angle_alpha   90.00
_cell.angle_beta   90.00
_cell.angle_gamma   90.00
#
_symmetry.space_group_name_H-M   'P 1'
#
loop_
_entity.id
_entity.type
_entity.pdbx_description
1 polymer ?
#
loop_
_entity_poly.entity_id
_entity_poly.type
_entity_poly.pdbx_seq_one_letter_code
_entity_poly.pdbx_strand_id
1 'polypeptide(L)'
;MGGHRQVAAGLAVAQRLKAQYPTQVMVTLLGSTPAPLATATALQRLIQHFAPTAQLPDDLPSLTALYQGCLAQHGQPVLILADDAADAAQTRPLLPPAGCALIITSRTHIELEGMMTYNLDTLAPADAIALLHSIAPRIGDAAPELARLCGYLPLALRVSALLLDADKTRAVDRYLSQLAAERLRHLADPDSDPNDPQASVAASFALSYAALPEAAQQTFAQLGVFAGSFDLPAALAVVELTTKNTKGTKNAKGEWGSPL
;
A
#
# COMPACT_ATOMS: atom_id res chain seq x y z
N MET A 1 -9.65 -3.64 2.26
CA MET A 1 -9.39 -2.81 1.05
C MET A 1 -7.89 -2.59 0.87
N GLY A 2 -7.31 -2.81 -0.31
CA GLY A 2 -5.88 -2.55 -0.56
C GLY A 2 -5.52 -1.05 -0.47
N GLY A 3 -4.61 -0.69 0.44
CA GLY A 3 -4.33 0.70 0.86
C GLY A 3 -3.82 1.67 -0.22
N HIS A 4 -3.24 1.17 -1.32
CA HIS A 4 -2.65 2.01 -2.38
C HIS A 4 -3.62 3.03 -3.01
N ARG A 5 -4.92 2.72 -3.04
CA ARG A 5 -5.93 3.66 -3.60
C ARG A 5 -6.19 4.84 -2.68
N GLN A 6 -6.22 4.60 -1.38
CA GLN A 6 -6.58 5.60 -0.38
C GLN A 6 -5.44 6.61 -0.23
N VAL A 7 -4.20 6.13 -0.20
CA VAL A 7 -2.99 6.98 -0.23
C VAL A 7 -3.00 7.91 -1.44
N ALA A 8 -3.23 7.35 -2.64
CA ALA A 8 -3.22 8.12 -3.88
C ALA A 8 -4.34 9.16 -3.92
N ALA A 9 -5.53 8.82 -3.44
CA ALA A 9 -6.64 9.76 -3.31
C ALA A 9 -6.32 10.87 -2.29
N GLY A 10 -5.77 10.51 -1.12
CA GLY A 10 -5.34 11.45 -0.09
C GLY A 10 -4.29 12.42 -0.61
N LEU A 11 -3.28 11.93 -1.31
CA LEU A 11 -2.26 12.76 -1.98
C LEU A 11 -2.85 13.65 -3.07
N ALA A 12 -3.79 13.16 -3.87
CA ALA A 12 -4.43 13.97 -4.91
C ALA A 12 -5.30 15.09 -4.31
N VAL A 13 -5.97 14.84 -3.18
CA VAL A 13 -6.70 15.86 -2.42
C VAL A 13 -5.71 16.86 -1.82
N ALA A 14 -4.63 16.38 -1.18
CA ALA A 14 -3.60 17.23 -0.61
C ALA A 14 -3.00 18.18 -1.68
N GLN A 15 -2.68 17.66 -2.86
CA GLN A 15 -2.16 18.45 -3.96
C GLN A 15 -3.14 19.54 -4.43
N ARG A 16 -4.46 19.26 -4.48
CA ARG A 16 -5.49 20.26 -4.80
C ARG A 16 -5.65 21.32 -3.71
N LEU A 17 -5.41 20.96 -2.47
CA LEU A 17 -5.50 21.84 -1.30
C LEU A 17 -4.22 22.66 -1.05
N LYS A 18 -3.18 22.51 -1.88
CA LYS A 18 -1.88 23.18 -1.70
C LYS A 18 -1.93 24.70 -1.60
N ALA A 19 -2.89 25.34 -2.27
CA ALA A 19 -3.08 26.79 -2.17
C ALA A 19 -3.61 27.23 -0.79
N GLN A 20 -4.44 26.40 -0.14
CA GLN A 20 -5.06 26.69 1.16
C GLN A 20 -4.19 26.19 2.32
N TYR A 21 -3.49 25.08 2.12
CA TYR A 21 -2.57 24.47 3.06
C TYR A 21 -1.20 24.30 2.38
N PRO A 22 -0.37 25.37 2.37
CA PRO A 22 0.93 25.35 1.68
C PRO A 22 1.91 24.37 2.31
N THR A 23 1.80 24.15 3.63
CA THR A 23 2.60 23.19 4.36
C THR A 23 1.82 21.88 4.48
N GLN A 24 2.41 20.78 4.00
CA GLN A 24 1.77 19.46 4.00
C GLN A 24 2.77 18.41 4.47
N VAL A 25 2.34 17.57 5.40
CA VAL A 25 3.18 16.51 5.98
C VAL A 25 2.42 15.20 5.94
N MET A 26 3.10 14.13 5.49
CA MET A 26 2.53 12.79 5.49
C MET A 26 3.22 11.92 6.54
N VAL A 27 2.43 11.11 7.25
CA VAL A 27 2.89 10.09 8.18
C VAL A 27 2.18 8.78 7.90
N THR A 28 2.94 7.72 7.63
CA THR A 28 2.38 6.37 7.44
C THR A 28 2.29 5.66 8.80
N LEU A 29 1.09 5.21 9.14
CA LEU A 29 0.67 4.65 10.42
C LEU A 29 0.68 3.12 10.48
N LEU A 30 0.89 2.44 9.35
CA LEU A 30 1.08 0.99 9.25
C LEU A 30 -0.06 0.15 9.84
N GLY A 31 -1.27 0.70 9.90
CA GLY A 31 -2.46 0.11 10.49
C GLY A 31 -2.97 -1.14 9.78
N SER A 32 -2.51 -1.40 8.55
CA SER A 32 -2.78 -2.66 7.86
C SER A 32 -1.78 -3.77 8.15
N THR A 33 -0.78 -3.52 9.00
CA THR A 33 0.22 -4.50 9.42
C THR A 33 -0.11 -5.07 10.79
N PRO A 34 0.46 -6.24 11.18
CA PRO A 34 0.28 -6.79 12.53
C PRO A 34 0.83 -5.90 13.66
N ALA A 35 1.70 -4.94 13.34
CA ALA A 35 2.32 -4.03 14.27
C ALA A 35 2.18 -2.57 13.78
N PRO A 36 1.00 -1.94 13.96
CA PRO A 36 0.79 -0.53 13.61
C PRO A 36 1.80 0.39 14.29
N LEU A 37 2.11 1.52 13.65
CA LEU A 37 2.99 2.53 14.23
C LEU A 37 2.34 3.10 15.50
N ALA A 38 3.07 3.09 16.61
CA ALA A 38 2.59 3.68 17.85
C ALA A 38 2.27 5.17 17.67
N THR A 39 1.15 5.64 18.24
CA THR A 39 0.70 7.04 18.12
C THR A 39 1.75 8.03 18.62
N ALA A 40 2.46 7.68 19.70
CA ALA A 40 3.56 8.49 20.22
C ALA A 40 4.68 8.67 19.17
N THR A 41 5.09 7.60 18.50
CA THR A 41 6.10 7.67 17.43
C THR A 41 5.62 8.49 16.24
N ALA A 42 4.34 8.40 15.87
CA ALA A 42 3.76 9.23 14.82
C ALA A 42 3.81 10.72 15.19
N LEU A 43 3.40 11.09 16.41
CA LEU A 43 3.48 12.45 16.93
C LEU A 43 4.93 12.96 17.00
N GLN A 44 5.87 12.14 17.48
CA GLN A 44 7.29 12.50 17.53
C GLN A 44 7.83 12.84 16.13
N ARG A 45 7.50 12.04 15.11
CA ARG A 45 7.89 12.31 13.72
C ARG A 45 7.30 13.63 13.21
N LEU A 46 6.03 13.91 13.52
CA LEU A 46 5.38 15.17 13.15
C LEU A 46 6.00 16.37 13.88
N ILE A 47 6.26 16.27 15.18
CA ILE A 47 6.92 17.32 15.97
C ILE A 47 8.30 17.61 15.40
N GLN A 48 9.10 16.59 15.14
CA GLN A 48 10.45 16.73 14.59
C GLN A 48 10.47 17.42 13.22
N HIS A 49 9.39 17.34 12.44
CA HIS A 49 9.28 18.08 11.18
C HIS A 49 9.25 19.60 11.38
N PHE A 50 8.57 20.08 12.43
CA PHE A 50 8.40 21.52 12.72
C PHE A 50 9.41 22.05 13.74
N ALA A 51 9.84 21.21 14.67
CA ALA A 51 10.78 21.52 15.73
C ALA A 51 11.84 20.39 15.88
N PRO A 52 12.82 20.31 14.96
CA PRO A 52 13.81 19.23 14.93
C PRO A 52 14.65 19.08 16.21
N THR A 53 14.79 20.16 16.97
CA THR A 53 15.58 20.21 18.22
C THR A 53 14.72 20.17 19.48
N ALA A 54 13.40 19.94 19.36
CA ALA A 54 12.52 19.86 20.51
C ALA A 54 12.88 18.67 21.41
N GLN A 55 12.88 18.89 22.72
CA GLN A 55 12.89 17.79 23.68
C GLN A 55 11.51 17.15 23.70
N LEU A 56 11.46 15.86 23.38
CA LEU A 56 10.22 15.10 23.26
C LEU A 56 9.81 14.55 24.63
N PRO A 57 8.59 14.83 25.10
CA PRO A 57 8.06 14.18 26.29
C PRO A 57 7.88 12.67 26.10
N ASP A 58 7.91 11.93 27.20
CA ASP A 58 7.70 10.47 27.20
C ASP A 58 6.23 10.05 27.31
N ASP A 59 5.34 11.00 27.65
CA ASP A 59 3.90 10.75 27.79
C ASP A 59 3.09 11.30 26.60
N LEU A 60 2.04 10.56 26.24
CA LEU A 60 1.20 10.87 25.09
C LEU A 60 0.43 12.21 25.21
N PRO A 61 -0.16 12.59 26.35
CA PRO A 61 -0.80 13.90 26.53
C PRO A 61 0.15 15.07 26.27
N SER A 62 1.35 15.05 26.84
CA SER A 62 2.35 16.11 26.65
C SER A 62 2.86 16.16 25.21
N LEU A 63 3.07 15.00 24.56
CA LEU A 63 3.41 14.93 23.13
C LEU A 63 2.30 15.55 22.27
N THR A 64 1.04 15.27 22.57
CA THR A 64 -0.11 15.81 21.84
C THR A 64 -0.18 17.34 21.96
N ALA A 65 0.00 17.86 23.18
CA ALA A 65 0.04 19.30 23.42
C ALA A 65 1.22 19.99 22.70
N LEU A 66 2.40 19.37 22.73
CA LEU A 66 3.58 19.87 22.01
C LEU A 66 3.35 19.90 20.49
N TYR A 67 2.82 18.83 19.92
CA TYR A 67 2.45 18.75 18.51
C TYR A 67 1.48 19.88 18.10
N GLN A 68 0.39 20.07 18.86
CA GLN A 68 -0.56 21.15 18.57
C GLN A 68 0.07 22.53 18.72
N GLY A 69 0.96 22.71 19.71
CA GLY A 69 1.74 23.93 19.89
C GLY A 69 2.66 24.22 18.70
N CYS A 70 3.38 23.22 18.18
CA CYS A 70 4.22 23.36 16.99
C CYS A 70 3.41 23.80 15.77
N LEU A 71 2.25 23.20 15.52
CA LEU A 71 1.37 23.58 14.42
C LEU A 71 0.82 25.00 14.58
N ALA A 72 0.41 25.38 15.79
CA ALA A 72 -0.09 26.73 16.06
C ALA A 72 1.00 27.81 15.89
N GLN A 73 2.24 27.50 16.25
CA GLN A 73 3.39 28.41 16.14
C GLN A 73 3.97 28.52 14.72
N HIS A 74 3.68 27.55 13.85
CA HIS A 74 4.14 27.56 12.45
C HIS A 74 3.66 28.78 11.65
N GLY A 75 2.52 29.37 12.04
CA GLY A 75 2.00 30.59 11.43
C GLY A 75 1.33 30.40 10.07
N GLN A 76 1.23 29.17 9.57
CA GLN A 76 0.49 28.82 8.35
C GLN A 76 -0.38 27.58 8.58
N PRO A 77 -1.54 27.48 7.88
CA PRO A 77 -2.33 26.25 7.84
C PRO A 77 -1.50 25.05 7.40
N VAL A 78 -1.51 24.00 8.22
CA VAL A 78 -0.85 22.72 7.92
C VAL A 78 -1.89 21.67 7.57
N LEU A 79 -1.65 20.92 6.50
CA LEU A 79 -2.39 19.70 6.19
C LEU A 79 -1.56 18.47 6.59
N ILE A 80 -2.12 17.64 7.46
CA ILE A 80 -1.55 16.35 7.83
C ILE A 80 -2.27 15.25 7.04
N LEU A 81 -1.50 14.40 6.36
CA LEU A 81 -2.01 13.18 5.74
C LEU A 81 -1.53 11.98 6.57
N ALA A 82 -2.44 11.43 7.37
CA ALA A 82 -2.22 10.23 8.17
C ALA A 82 -2.62 9.00 7.35
N ASP A 83 -1.61 8.30 6.84
CA ASP A 83 -1.79 7.21 5.89
C ASP A 83 -1.84 5.83 6.56
N ASP A 84 -2.76 4.97 6.14
CA ASP A 84 -2.94 3.59 6.62
C ASP A 84 -3.20 3.53 8.14
N ALA A 85 -4.20 4.26 8.63
CA ALA A 85 -4.60 4.23 10.04
C ALA A 85 -5.27 2.91 10.43
N ALA A 86 -4.96 2.43 11.64
CA ALA A 86 -5.55 1.22 12.22
C ALA A 86 -6.97 1.49 12.77
N ASP A 87 -7.11 2.55 13.57
CA ASP A 87 -8.33 2.86 14.30
C ASP A 87 -8.40 4.33 14.78
N ALA A 88 -9.53 4.65 15.45
CA ALA A 88 -9.79 5.96 16.04
C ALA A 88 -8.85 6.31 17.21
N ALA A 89 -8.37 5.32 17.97
CA ALA A 89 -7.47 5.57 19.10
C ALA A 89 -6.08 6.00 18.62
N GLN A 90 -5.62 5.43 17.51
CA GLN A 90 -4.37 5.82 16.86
C GLN A 90 -4.43 7.25 16.30
N THR A 91 -5.59 7.66 15.79
CA THR A 91 -5.72 8.90 15.00
C THR A 91 -6.25 10.09 15.78
N ARG A 92 -7.05 9.89 16.84
CA ARG A 92 -7.61 10.98 17.66
C ARG A 92 -6.54 11.93 18.22
N PRO A 93 -5.38 11.47 18.72
CA PRO A 93 -4.32 12.39 19.18
C PRO A 93 -3.64 13.18 18.06
N LEU A 94 -3.80 12.78 16.79
CA LEU A 94 -3.25 13.50 15.63
C LEU A 94 -4.12 14.67 15.19
N LEU A 95 -5.30 14.86 15.80
CA LEU A 95 -6.19 15.97 15.48
C LEU A 95 -5.46 17.31 15.64
N PRO A 96 -5.32 18.09 14.55
CA PRO A 96 -4.57 19.32 14.57
C PRO A 96 -5.42 20.46 15.15
N PRO A 97 -4.80 21.58 15.56
CA PRO A 97 -5.54 22.74 16.03
C PRO A 97 -6.37 23.39 14.91
N ALA A 98 -7.29 24.29 15.29
CA ALA A 98 -8.11 25.04 14.35
C ALA A 98 -7.25 25.77 13.29
N GLY A 99 -7.73 25.79 12.04
CA GLY A 99 -7.02 26.35 10.89
C GLY A 99 -6.08 25.36 10.20
N CYS A 100 -5.76 24.22 10.81
CA CYS A 100 -5.10 23.09 10.17
C CYS A 100 -6.12 22.02 9.75
N ALA A 101 -5.68 21.04 8.96
CA ALA A 101 -6.53 19.95 8.48
C ALA A 101 -5.84 18.59 8.61
N LEU A 102 -6.65 17.53 8.75
CA LEU A 102 -6.20 16.14 8.81
C LEU A 102 -6.99 15.31 7.79
N ILE A 103 -6.27 14.60 6.92
CA ILE A 103 -6.81 13.56 6.07
C ILE A 103 -6.32 12.23 6.62
N ILE A 104 -7.24 11.29 6.82
CA ILE A 104 -6.93 9.93 7.25
C ILE A 104 -7.27 8.98 6.11
N THR A 105 -6.35 8.10 5.77
CA THR A 105 -6.66 6.92 4.95
C THR A 105 -6.69 5.69 5.86
N SER A 106 -7.69 4.83 5.71
CA SER A 106 -7.80 3.61 6.53
C SER A 106 -8.60 2.53 5.81
N ARG A 107 -8.26 1.28 6.07
CA ARG A 107 -9.00 0.11 5.56
C ARG A 107 -10.24 -0.20 6.39
N THR A 108 -10.29 0.28 7.63
CA THR A 108 -11.42 0.14 8.54
C THR A 108 -12.20 1.45 8.58
N HIS A 109 -13.46 1.38 8.97
CA HIS A 109 -14.26 2.58 9.17
C HIS A 109 -13.81 3.28 10.45
N ILE A 110 -13.28 4.51 10.34
CA ILE A 110 -12.86 5.33 11.47
C ILE A 110 -13.82 6.51 11.58
N GLU A 111 -14.49 6.62 12.72
CA GLU A 111 -15.35 7.77 13.05
C GLU A 111 -14.70 8.61 14.14
N LEU A 112 -14.59 9.91 13.86
CA LEU A 112 -14.16 10.93 14.80
C LEU A 112 -15.10 12.14 14.68
N GLU A 113 -15.36 12.81 15.79
CA GLU A 113 -16.21 13.99 15.82
C GLU A 113 -15.66 15.08 14.88
N GLY A 114 -16.54 15.64 14.03
CA GLY A 114 -16.17 16.68 13.07
C GLY A 114 -15.48 16.18 11.79
N MET A 115 -15.27 14.87 11.63
CA MET A 115 -14.74 14.30 10.39
C MET A 115 -15.83 13.95 9.39
N MET A 116 -15.53 14.14 8.11
CA MET A 116 -16.32 13.61 6.99
C MET A 116 -15.66 12.35 6.46
N THR A 117 -16.41 11.25 6.41
CA THR A 117 -15.92 9.98 5.87
C THR A 117 -16.29 9.82 4.39
N TYR A 118 -15.32 9.42 3.58
CA TYR A 118 -15.50 9.14 2.16
C TYR A 118 -15.10 7.70 1.86
N ASN A 119 -16.09 6.87 1.52
CA ASN A 119 -15.83 5.50 1.08
C ASN A 119 -15.39 5.50 -0.39
N LEU A 120 -14.13 5.12 -0.63
CA LEU A 120 -13.61 4.98 -1.99
C LEU A 120 -14.09 3.66 -2.60
N ASP A 121 -15.15 3.75 -3.39
CA ASP A 121 -15.67 2.63 -4.17
C ASP A 121 -14.75 2.31 -5.37
N THR A 122 -15.03 1.23 -6.10
CA THR A 122 -14.44 0.87 -7.40
C THR A 122 -14.57 2.01 -8.44
N LEU A 123 -13.79 1.95 -9.52
CA LEU A 123 -13.92 2.94 -10.59
C LEU A 123 -15.25 2.76 -11.33
N ALA A 124 -15.82 3.86 -11.81
CA ALA A 124 -16.90 3.78 -12.78
C ALA A 124 -16.42 3.01 -14.03
N PRO A 125 -17.29 2.24 -14.71
CA PRO A 125 -16.88 1.42 -15.86
C PRO A 125 -16.13 2.20 -16.95
N ALA A 126 -16.57 3.43 -17.25
CA ALA A 126 -15.92 4.29 -18.23
C ALA A 126 -14.49 4.68 -17.82
N ASP A 127 -14.28 5.03 -16.54
CA ASP A 127 -12.96 5.39 -16.02
C ASP A 127 -12.03 4.19 -15.95
N ALA A 128 -12.56 3.00 -15.63
CA ALA A 128 -11.80 1.76 -15.63
C ALA A 128 -11.29 1.41 -17.04
N ILE A 129 -12.14 1.53 -18.05
CA ILE A 129 -11.78 1.33 -19.46
C ILE A 129 -10.75 2.37 -19.90
N ALA A 130 -10.97 3.65 -19.58
CA ALA A 130 -10.04 4.73 -19.89
C ALA A 130 -8.65 4.49 -19.27
N LEU A 131 -8.60 4.01 -18.02
CA LEU A 131 -7.35 3.64 -17.35
C LEU A 131 -6.64 2.49 -18.09
N LEU A 132 -7.36 1.44 -18.49
CA LEU A 132 -6.77 0.32 -19.25
C LEU A 132 -6.17 0.80 -20.57
N HIS A 133 -6.90 1.59 -21.35
CA HIS A 133 -6.42 2.12 -22.63
C HIS A 133 -5.26 3.10 -22.47
N SER A 134 -5.21 3.87 -21.37
CA SER A 134 -4.09 4.78 -21.10
C SER A 134 -2.75 4.06 -20.90
N ILE A 135 -2.79 2.79 -20.47
CA ILE A 135 -1.61 1.96 -20.21
C ILE A 135 -1.32 1.04 -21.38
N ALA A 136 -2.34 0.34 -21.88
CA ALA A 136 -2.22 -0.64 -22.95
C ALA A 136 -3.33 -0.43 -23.98
N PRO A 137 -3.17 0.51 -24.94
CA PRO A 137 -4.16 0.79 -25.97
C PRO A 137 -4.59 -0.45 -26.77
N ARG A 138 -3.69 -1.42 -26.93
CA ARG A 138 -3.94 -2.67 -27.67
C ARG A 138 -4.99 -3.59 -27.06
N ILE A 139 -5.42 -3.34 -25.81
CA ILE A 139 -6.53 -4.09 -25.21
C ILE A 139 -7.80 -3.92 -26.06
N GLY A 140 -7.98 -2.77 -26.70
CA GLY A 140 -9.07 -2.54 -27.65
C GLY A 140 -10.44 -2.85 -27.04
N ASP A 141 -11.25 -3.59 -27.79
CA ASP A 141 -12.63 -3.93 -27.43
C ASP A 141 -12.76 -4.91 -26.27
N ALA A 142 -11.65 -5.53 -25.84
CA ALA A 142 -11.62 -6.43 -24.67
C ALA A 142 -11.59 -5.67 -23.33
N ALA A 143 -11.42 -4.34 -23.35
CA ALA A 143 -11.28 -3.54 -22.14
C ALA A 143 -12.47 -3.62 -21.17
N PRO A 144 -13.75 -3.64 -21.62
CA PRO A 144 -14.89 -3.79 -20.72
C PRO A 144 -14.86 -5.11 -19.95
N GLU A 145 -14.55 -6.22 -20.62
CA GLU A 145 -14.49 -7.53 -19.98
C GLU A 145 -13.30 -7.65 -19.03
N LEU A 146 -12.14 -7.12 -19.41
CA LEU A 146 -11.00 -7.03 -18.51
C LEU A 146 -11.34 -6.21 -17.26
N ALA A 147 -12.00 -5.06 -17.43
CA ALA A 147 -12.37 -4.19 -16.33
C ALA A 147 -13.31 -4.89 -15.35
N ARG A 148 -14.30 -5.63 -15.86
CA ARG A 148 -15.22 -6.46 -15.09
C ARG A 148 -14.48 -7.55 -14.30
N LEU A 149 -13.56 -8.28 -14.94
CA LEU A 149 -12.77 -9.33 -14.29
C LEU A 149 -11.81 -8.76 -13.23
N CYS A 150 -11.30 -7.55 -13.41
CA CYS A 150 -10.54 -6.81 -12.40
C CYS A 150 -11.41 -6.22 -11.28
N GLY A 151 -12.74 -6.39 -11.34
CA GLY A 151 -13.68 -5.82 -10.37
C GLY A 151 -13.66 -4.28 -10.35
N TYR A 152 -13.26 -3.65 -11.45
CA TYR A 152 -13.07 -2.20 -11.58
C TYR A 152 -12.11 -1.58 -10.53
N LEU A 153 -11.20 -2.39 -9.97
CA LEU A 153 -10.23 -1.95 -8.98
C LEU A 153 -8.98 -1.39 -9.69
N PRO A 154 -8.59 -0.13 -9.46
CA PRO A 154 -7.42 0.50 -10.09
C PRO A 154 -6.14 -0.34 -10.04
N LEU A 155 -5.87 -1.01 -8.92
CA LEU A 155 -4.65 -1.81 -8.78
C LEU A 155 -4.68 -3.05 -9.69
N ALA A 156 -5.79 -3.80 -9.68
CA ALA A 156 -5.97 -4.97 -10.56
C ALA A 156 -5.91 -4.56 -12.04
N LEU A 157 -6.57 -3.46 -12.40
CA LEU A 157 -6.54 -2.88 -13.75
C LEU A 157 -5.12 -2.53 -14.19
N ARG A 158 -4.36 -1.82 -13.33
CA ARG A 158 -2.98 -1.41 -13.63
C ARG A 158 -2.04 -2.60 -13.80
N VAL A 159 -2.09 -3.57 -12.86
CA VAL A 159 -1.26 -4.78 -12.95
C VAL A 159 -1.56 -5.53 -14.25
N SER A 160 -2.85 -5.71 -14.57
CA SER A 160 -3.29 -6.41 -15.77
C SER A 160 -2.85 -5.69 -17.06
N ALA A 161 -3.05 -4.38 -17.14
CA ALA A 161 -2.68 -3.59 -18.30
C ALA A 161 -1.16 -3.50 -18.48
N LEU A 162 -0.39 -3.31 -17.41
CA LEU A 162 1.08 -3.28 -17.45
C LEU A 162 1.65 -4.63 -17.88
N LEU A 163 1.08 -5.73 -17.39
CA LEU A 163 1.51 -7.07 -17.79
C LEU A 163 1.26 -7.33 -19.27
N LEU A 164 0.10 -6.90 -19.78
CA LEU A 164 -0.17 -6.95 -21.20
C LEU A 164 0.83 -6.06 -21.93
N ASP A 165 0.96 -4.78 -21.59
CA ASP A 165 1.87 -3.85 -22.28
C ASP A 165 3.32 -4.34 -22.37
N ALA A 166 3.84 -4.92 -21.28
CA ALA A 166 5.19 -5.46 -21.19
C ALA A 166 5.47 -6.61 -22.16
N ASP A 167 4.47 -7.43 -22.49
CA ASP A 167 4.58 -8.54 -23.45
C ASP A 167 3.52 -8.42 -24.55
N LYS A 168 3.93 -7.81 -25.67
CA LYS A 168 3.07 -7.61 -26.86
C LYS A 168 2.70 -8.89 -27.58
N THR A 169 3.40 -10.01 -27.32
CA THR A 169 3.10 -11.31 -27.94
C THR A 169 1.96 -12.05 -27.23
N ARG A 170 1.67 -11.67 -25.98
CA ARG A 170 0.57 -12.23 -25.21
C ARG A 170 -0.78 -11.84 -25.80
N ALA A 171 -1.56 -12.84 -26.21
CA ALA A 171 -2.95 -12.65 -26.65
C ALA A 171 -3.84 -12.20 -25.47
N VAL A 172 -4.65 -11.16 -25.71
CA VAL A 172 -5.55 -10.58 -24.69
C VAL A 172 -6.61 -11.59 -24.25
N ASP A 173 -7.22 -12.32 -25.19
CA ASP A 173 -8.27 -13.32 -24.87
C ASP A 173 -7.74 -14.47 -23.99
N ARG A 174 -6.51 -14.91 -24.26
CA ARG A 174 -5.83 -15.91 -23.43
C ARG A 174 -5.62 -15.38 -22.02
N TYR A 175 -5.21 -14.11 -21.89
CA TYR A 175 -5.03 -13.48 -20.59
C TYR A 175 -6.36 -13.35 -19.82
N LEU A 176 -7.45 -12.96 -20.48
CA LEU A 176 -8.78 -12.91 -19.86
C LEU A 176 -9.22 -14.26 -19.30
N SER A 177 -9.02 -15.32 -20.08
CA SER A 177 -9.35 -16.69 -19.65
C SER A 177 -8.51 -17.12 -18.45
N GLN A 178 -7.22 -16.80 -18.43
CA GLN A 178 -6.33 -17.06 -17.30
C GLN A 178 -6.77 -16.28 -16.04
N LEU A 179 -7.13 -15.00 -16.20
CA LEU A 179 -7.55 -14.14 -15.11
C LEU A 179 -8.86 -14.63 -14.48
N ALA A 180 -9.83 -15.02 -15.31
CA ALA A 180 -11.10 -15.60 -14.85
C ALA A 180 -10.88 -16.90 -14.05
N ALA A 181 -10.02 -17.79 -14.56
CA ALA A 181 -9.70 -19.05 -13.88
C ALA A 181 -8.96 -18.86 -12.55
N GLU A 182 -8.03 -17.89 -12.49
CA GLU A 182 -7.31 -17.56 -11.25
C GLU A 182 -8.23 -16.90 -10.22
N ARG A 183 -9.10 -15.99 -10.66
CA ARG A 183 -10.11 -15.38 -9.78
C ARG A 183 -11.06 -16.43 -9.20
N LEU A 184 -11.50 -17.39 -10.00
CA LEU A 184 -12.34 -18.49 -9.51
C LEU A 184 -11.60 -19.36 -8.49
N ARG A 185 -10.29 -19.61 -8.68
CA ARG A 185 -9.47 -20.33 -7.69
C ARG A 185 -9.39 -19.59 -6.35
N HIS A 186 -9.25 -18.27 -6.36
CA HIS A 186 -9.26 -17.47 -5.12
C HIS A 186 -10.63 -17.45 -4.43
N LEU A 187 -11.72 -17.55 -5.17
CA LEU A 187 -13.09 -17.60 -4.62
C LEU A 187 -13.53 -19.01 -4.22
N ALA A 188 -12.79 -20.05 -4.59
CA ALA A 188 -13.12 -21.45 -4.27
C ALA A 188 -12.74 -21.86 -2.84
N ASP A 189 -12.01 -21.00 -2.12
CA ASP A 189 -11.73 -21.19 -0.70
C ASP A 189 -13.04 -21.03 0.10
N PRO A 190 -13.46 -22.05 0.88
CA PRO A 190 -14.72 -22.01 1.62
C PRO A 190 -14.81 -20.88 2.66
N ASP A 191 -13.68 -20.32 3.09
CA ASP A 191 -13.64 -19.18 4.01
C ASP A 191 -13.70 -17.82 3.29
N SER A 192 -13.68 -17.79 1.95
CA SER A 192 -13.69 -16.56 1.16
C SER A 192 -15.11 -16.05 0.87
N ASP A 193 -15.28 -14.72 0.92
CA ASP A 193 -16.49 -14.06 0.46
C ASP A 193 -16.62 -14.25 -1.07
N PRO A 194 -17.73 -14.81 -1.59
CA PRO A 194 -17.97 -14.97 -3.04
C PRO A 194 -17.86 -13.66 -3.83
N ASN A 195 -18.04 -12.52 -3.17
CA ASN A 195 -17.94 -11.19 -3.74
C ASN A 195 -16.64 -10.46 -3.35
N ASP A 196 -15.64 -11.16 -2.81
CA ASP A 196 -14.41 -10.51 -2.33
C ASP A 196 -13.73 -9.70 -3.45
N PRO A 197 -13.70 -8.37 -3.36
CA PRO A 197 -13.01 -7.55 -4.34
C PRO A 197 -11.49 -7.86 -4.37
N GLN A 198 -10.89 -8.36 -3.28
CA GLN A 198 -9.48 -8.73 -3.26
C GLN A 198 -9.15 -9.93 -4.14
N ALA A 199 -10.11 -10.81 -4.43
CA ALA A 199 -9.88 -11.95 -5.34
C ALA A 199 -9.41 -11.48 -6.73
N SER A 200 -9.90 -10.33 -7.21
CA SER A 200 -9.48 -9.76 -8.51
C SER A 200 -8.05 -9.22 -8.47
N VAL A 201 -7.66 -8.62 -7.34
CA VAL A 201 -6.30 -8.11 -7.11
C VAL A 201 -5.33 -9.29 -7.00
N ALA A 202 -5.65 -10.28 -6.17
CA ALA A 202 -4.87 -11.49 -5.99
C ALA A 202 -4.66 -12.24 -7.32
N ALA A 203 -5.73 -12.42 -8.10
CA ALA A 203 -5.65 -13.05 -9.42
C ALA A 203 -4.72 -12.29 -10.39
N SER A 204 -4.82 -10.96 -10.42
CA SER A 204 -3.96 -10.13 -11.28
C SER A 204 -2.49 -10.22 -10.85
N PHE A 205 -2.22 -10.19 -9.54
CA PHE A 205 -0.87 -10.37 -8.99
C PHE A 205 -0.31 -11.76 -9.23
N ALA A 206 -1.11 -12.81 -9.07
CA ALA A 206 -0.68 -14.19 -9.33
C ALA A 206 -0.23 -14.37 -10.78
N LEU A 207 -0.99 -13.84 -11.74
CA LEU A 207 -0.58 -13.87 -13.16
C LEU A 207 0.64 -13.00 -13.45
N SER A 208 0.76 -11.84 -12.80
CA SER A 208 1.95 -10.98 -12.93
C SER A 208 3.19 -11.66 -12.36
N TYR A 209 3.07 -12.33 -11.21
CA TYR A 209 4.16 -13.05 -10.56
C TYR A 209 4.59 -14.26 -11.39
N ALA A 210 3.63 -15.05 -11.90
CA ALA A 210 3.91 -16.21 -12.75
C ALA A 210 4.59 -15.85 -14.08
N ALA A 211 4.44 -14.60 -14.55
CA ALA A 211 5.09 -14.11 -15.75
C ALA A 211 6.55 -13.66 -15.52
N LEU A 212 6.99 -13.49 -14.27
CA LEU A 212 8.37 -13.14 -13.96
C LEU A 212 9.32 -14.32 -14.22
N PRO A 213 10.57 -14.06 -14.66
CA PRO A 213 11.63 -15.06 -14.61
C PRO A 213 11.83 -15.60 -13.19
N GLU A 214 12.24 -16.86 -13.06
CA GLU A 214 12.38 -17.53 -11.76
C GLU A 214 13.22 -16.75 -10.74
N ALA A 215 14.36 -16.17 -11.18
CA ALA A 215 15.20 -15.35 -10.32
C ALA A 215 14.45 -14.13 -9.76
N ALA A 216 13.62 -13.48 -10.58
CA ALA A 216 12.82 -12.32 -10.16
C ALA A 216 11.68 -12.73 -9.23
N GLN A 217 11.07 -13.91 -9.42
CA GLN A 217 10.08 -14.47 -8.49
C GLN A 217 10.70 -14.67 -7.10
N GLN A 218 11.87 -15.30 -7.04
CA GLN A 218 12.59 -15.54 -5.78
C GLN A 218 12.95 -14.24 -5.07
N THR A 219 13.51 -13.26 -5.79
CA THR A 219 13.81 -11.94 -5.22
C THR A 219 12.55 -11.25 -4.72
N PHE A 220 11.46 -11.25 -5.49
CA PHE A 220 10.20 -10.64 -5.07
C PHE A 220 9.65 -11.28 -3.79
N ALA A 221 9.69 -12.61 -3.68
CA ALA A 221 9.25 -13.33 -2.48
C ALA A 221 10.10 -12.98 -1.25
N GLN A 222 11.42 -12.81 -1.40
CA GLN A 222 12.32 -12.41 -0.31
C GLN A 222 11.99 -11.02 0.25
N LEU A 223 11.57 -10.09 -0.61
CA LEU A 223 11.18 -8.74 -0.21
C LEU A 223 9.86 -8.72 0.60
N GLY A 224 9.13 -9.83 0.68
CA GLY A 224 7.94 -9.97 1.51
C GLY A 224 8.20 -9.85 3.02
N VAL A 225 9.46 -9.81 3.47
CA VAL A 225 9.83 -9.58 4.88
C VAL A 225 9.50 -8.16 5.35
N PHE A 226 9.38 -7.20 4.44
CA PHE A 226 9.06 -5.82 4.79
C PHE A 226 7.55 -5.65 4.97
N ALA A 227 7.15 -5.19 6.16
CA ALA A 227 5.75 -4.86 6.45
C ALA A 227 5.28 -3.55 5.77
N GLY A 228 6.20 -2.75 5.23
CA GLY A 228 5.91 -1.46 4.61
C GLY A 228 6.96 -1.07 3.55
N SER A 229 7.08 0.22 3.25
CA SER A 229 8.08 0.72 2.32
C SER A 229 9.51 0.45 2.82
N PHE A 230 10.41 0.22 1.90
CA PHE A 230 11.84 0.00 2.16
C PHE A 230 12.67 0.75 1.12
N ASP A 231 13.92 1.04 1.47
CA ASP A 231 14.89 1.61 0.56
C ASP A 231 15.71 0.51 -0.14
N LEU A 232 16.46 0.92 -1.17
CA LEU A 232 17.30 -0.01 -1.94
C LEU A 232 18.38 -0.69 -1.06
N PRO A 233 19.09 0.01 -0.15
CA PRO A 233 20.02 -0.64 0.77
C PRO A 233 19.38 -1.77 1.60
N ALA A 234 18.19 -1.55 2.18
CA ALA A 234 17.49 -2.58 2.94
C ALA A 234 17.11 -3.77 2.05
N ALA A 235 16.60 -3.51 0.84
CA ALA A 235 16.25 -4.56 -0.12
C ALA A 235 17.46 -5.43 -0.48
N LEU A 236 18.61 -4.81 -0.78
CA LEU A 236 19.85 -5.51 -1.11
C LEU A 236 20.33 -6.38 0.04
N ALA A 237 20.29 -5.87 1.28
CA ALA A 237 20.69 -6.64 2.45
C ALA A 237 19.89 -7.95 2.61
N VAL A 238 18.56 -7.91 2.39
CA VAL A 238 17.69 -9.10 2.48
C VAL A 238 18.04 -10.14 1.40
N VAL A 239 18.24 -9.67 0.16
CA VAL A 239 18.57 -10.55 -0.97
C VAL A 239 19.95 -11.21 -0.78
N GLU A 240 20.93 -10.46 -0.28
CA GLU A 240 22.27 -10.98 0.02
C GLU A 240 22.28 -12.00 1.16
N LEU A 241 21.51 -11.77 2.23
CA LEU A 241 21.41 -12.70 3.35
C LEU A 241 20.81 -14.05 2.89
N THR A 242 19.80 -14.01 2.03
CA THR A 242 19.12 -15.22 1.56
C THR A 242 20.01 -16.05 0.62
N THR A 243 20.78 -15.38 -0.25
CA THR A 243 21.73 -16.04 -1.18
C THR A 243 22.94 -16.65 -0.46
N LYS A 244 23.41 -16.06 0.64
CA LYS A 244 24.46 -16.65 1.50
C LYS A 244 23.95 -17.89 2.23
N ASN A 245 22.72 -17.88 2.73
CA ASN A 245 22.13 -19.01 3.48
C ASN A 245 21.83 -20.24 2.57
N THR A 246 21.48 -20.02 1.31
CA THR A 246 21.32 -21.10 0.30
C THR A 246 22.64 -21.71 -0.17
N LYS A 247 23.76 -20.97 -0.10
CA LYS A 247 25.10 -21.52 -0.39
C LYS A 247 25.69 -22.28 0.80
N GLY A 248 25.38 -21.90 2.04
CA GLY A 248 25.85 -22.58 3.25
C GLY A 248 25.21 -23.96 3.50
N THR A 249 24.03 -24.22 2.93
CA THR A 249 23.29 -25.48 3.11
C THR A 249 23.67 -26.59 2.11
N LYS A 250 24.49 -26.30 1.09
CA LYS A 250 24.97 -27.32 0.13
C LYS A 250 26.20 -28.12 0.58
N ASN A 251 26.79 -27.83 1.75
CA ASN A 251 28.01 -28.50 2.24
C ASN A 251 27.76 -29.45 3.44
N ALA A 252 26.57 -30.04 3.57
CA ALA A 252 26.26 -30.99 4.64
C ALA A 252 25.73 -32.33 4.09
N LYS A 253 26.48 -32.97 3.19
CA LYS A 253 26.36 -34.42 2.94
C LYS A 253 27.70 -35.00 2.51
N GLY A 254 28.24 -35.86 3.38
CA GLY A 254 29.30 -36.80 3.04
C GLY A 254 30.54 -36.65 3.90
N GLU A 255 30.54 -37.30 5.07
CA GLU A 255 31.65 -38.12 5.59
C GLU A 255 31.35 -38.51 7.04
N TRP A 256 30.70 -39.67 7.23
CA TRP A 256 30.83 -40.44 8.46
C TRP A 256 31.73 -41.64 8.14
N GLY A 257 33.03 -41.48 8.35
CA GLY A 257 33.95 -42.60 8.44
C GLY A 257 33.85 -43.22 9.84
N SER A 258 33.41 -44.47 9.92
CA SER A 258 33.42 -45.26 11.15
C SER A 258 34.85 -45.71 11.53
N PRO A 259 35.11 -45.97 12.82
CA PRO A 259 36.44 -46.24 13.33
C PRO A 259 36.84 -47.72 13.21
N LEU A 260 38.14 -47.96 13.04
CA LEU A 260 38.85 -49.14 13.53
C LEU A 260 40.01 -48.65 14.41
#